data_AF-A0A660Z724-F1
#
_entry.id   AF-A0A660Z724-F1
#
_cell.length_a   1.000
_cell.length_b   1.000
_cell.length_c   1.000
_cell.angle_alpha   90.00
_cell.angle_beta   90.00
_cell.angle_gamma   90.00
#
_symmetry.space_group_name_H-M   'P 1'
#
loop_
_entity.id
_entity.type
_entity.pdbx_description
1 polymer ?
#
loop_
_entity_poly.entity_id
_entity_poly.type
_entity_poly.pdbx_seq_one_letter_code
_entity_poly.pdbx_strand_id
1 'polypeptide(L)' 'VGVVIGTHPIPQKYYLTHSALGTWDSKEWKKLIQPTLTDERTRLAYN' A
#
# COMPACT_ATOMS: atom_id res chain seq x y z
N VAL A 1 -5.42 -20.43 -10.32
CA VAL A 1 -4.77 -19.94 -9.08
C VAL A 1 -5.25 -18.52 -8.85
N GLY A 2 -5.78 -18.18 -7.68
CA GLY A 2 -6.22 -16.81 -7.34
C GLY A 2 -5.06 -16.00 -6.78
N VAL A 3 -4.94 -14.74 -7.16
CA VAL A 3 -3.95 -13.82 -6.56
C VAL A 3 -4.47 -13.41 -5.18
N VAL A 4 -3.66 -13.65 -4.14
CA VAL A 4 -3.94 -13.20 -2.78
C VAL A 4 -3.26 -11.85 -2.59
N ILE A 5 -4.07 -10.80 -2.46
CA ILE A 5 -3.57 -9.45 -2.18
C ILE A 5 -3.42 -9.32 -0.67
N GLY A 6 -2.24 -8.89 -0.26
CA GLY A 6 -1.99 -8.35 1.06
C GLY A 6 -1.36 -9.25 2.11
N THR A 7 -0.39 -10.04 1.66
CA THR A 7 0.46 -10.84 2.54
C THR A 7 1.64 -10.05 3.13
N HIS A 8 1.96 -8.86 2.59
CA HIS A 8 3.07 -8.01 3.06
C HIS A 8 2.66 -6.53 3.13
N PRO A 9 3.21 -5.76 4.08
CA PRO A 9 3.00 -4.31 4.16
C PRO A 9 3.51 -3.56 2.94
N ILE A 10 2.88 -2.44 2.60
CA ILE A 10 3.38 -1.50 1.56
C ILE A 10 4.59 -0.73 2.12
N PRO A 11 5.78 -0.79 1.51
CA PRO A 11 6.93 -0.01 1.94
C PRO A 11 6.66 1.50 1.89
N GLN A 12 7.28 2.26 2.80
CA GLN A 12 7.07 3.71 2.89
C GLN A 12 7.44 4.46 1.60
N LYS A 13 8.53 4.09 0.91
CA LYS A 13 8.91 4.69 -0.39
C LYS A 13 7.82 4.50 -1.43
N TYR A 14 7.27 3.28 -1.54
CA TYR A 14 6.16 2.99 -2.45
C TYR A 14 4.93 3.81 -2.10
N TYR A 15 4.56 3.85 -0.82
CA TYR A 15 3.43 4.65 -0.36
C TYR A 15 3.57 6.12 -0.76
N LEU A 16 4.74 6.73 -0.54
CA LEU A 16 5.00 8.12 -0.89
C LEU A 16 4.97 8.37 -2.40
N THR A 17 5.60 7.51 -3.20
CA THR A 17 5.59 7.63 -4.66
C THR A 17 4.15 7.56 -5.21
N HIS A 18 3.37 6.58 -4.78
CA HIS A 18 1.99 6.41 -5.26
C HIS A 18 1.05 7.50 -4.76
N SER A 19 1.30 8.06 -3.57
CA SER A 19 0.60 9.24 -3.04
C SER A 19 0.91 10.50 -3.84
N ALA A 20 2.19 10.73 -4.18
CA ALA A 20 2.60 11.87 -5.00
C ALA A 20 2.06 11.80 -6.44
N LEU A 21 1.94 10.58 -6.99
CA LEU A 21 1.40 10.34 -8.32
C LEU A 21 -0.14 10.27 -8.36
N GLY A 22 -0.82 10.25 -7.21
CA GLY A 22 -2.29 10.12 -7.13
C GLY A 22 -2.85 8.76 -7.60
N THR A 23 -1.98 7.78 -7.85
CA THR A 23 -2.36 6.47 -8.43
C THR A 23 -3.32 5.64 -7.57
N TRP A 24 -3.42 5.92 -6.28
CA TRP A 24 -4.34 5.25 -5.36
C TRP A 24 -5.50 6.14 -4.90
N ASP A 25 -5.78 7.25 -5.59
CA ASP A 25 -6.84 8.17 -5.13
C ASP A 25 -8.26 7.63 -5.33
N SER A 26 -8.44 6.68 -6.27
CA SER A 26 -9.73 6.05 -6.53
C SER A 26 -10.21 5.20 -5.35
N LYS A 27 -11.53 5.08 -5.21
CA LYS A 27 -12.16 4.32 -4.10
C LYS A 27 -11.81 2.84 -4.15
N GLU A 28 -11.70 2.30 -5.36
CA GLU A 28 -11.35 0.92 -5.65
C GLU A 28 -9.93 0.62 -5.16
N TRP A 29 -8.96 1.49 -5.49
CA TRP A 29 -7.59 1.35 -5.04
C TRP A 29 -7.46 1.47 -3.53
N LYS A 30 -8.11 2.47 -2.91
CA LYS A 30 -8.13 2.63 -1.45
C LYS A 30 -8.65 1.39 -0.74
N LYS A 31 -9.72 0.77 -1.26
CA LYS A 31 -10.27 -0.49 -0.72
C LYS A 31 -9.30 -1.65 -0.92
N LEU A 32 -8.60 -1.71 -2.06
CA LEU A 32 -7.70 -2.80 -2.41
C LEU A 32 -6.41 -2.78 -1.58
N ILE A 33 -5.85 -1.61 -1.30
CA ILE A 33 -4.62 -1.47 -0.50
C ILE A 33 -4.87 -1.40 1.01
N GLN A 34 -6.12 -1.18 1.45
CA GLN A 34 -6.47 -1.12 2.87
C GLN A 34 -5.87 -2.27 3.72
N PRO A 35 -5.95 -3.55 3.32
CA PRO A 35 -5.40 -4.65 4.13
C PRO A 35 -3.88 -4.63 4.27
N THR A 36 -3.15 -3.92 3.39
CA THR A 36 -1.68 -3.85 3.39
C THR A 36 -1.11 -2.51 3.85
N LEU A 37 -1.97 -1.51 4.01
CA LEU A 37 -1.57 -0.20 4.46
C LEU A 37 -1.47 -0.18 5.99
N THR A 38 -0.29 -0.53 6.49
CA THR A 38 0.03 -0.53 7.93
C THR A 38 0.46 0.86 8.40
N ASP A 39 0.80 1.02 9.69
CA ASP A 39 1.39 2.24 10.24
C ASP A 39 2.79 2.55 9.65
N GLU A 40 3.23 3.80 9.77
CA GLU A 40 4.49 4.28 9.19
C GLU A 40 5.72 3.54 9.70
N ARG A 41 5.78 3.17 10.98
CA ARG A 41 6.93 2.46 11.53
C ARG A 41 7.07 1.09 10.87
N THR A 42 5.95 0.37 10.70
CA THR A 42 5.94 -0.90 9.96
C THR A 42 6.33 -0.70 8.50
N ARG A 43 5.82 0.35 7.82
CA ARG A 43 6.18 0.64 6.43
C ARG A 43 7.66 1.01 6.25
N LEU A 44 8.27 1.66 7.24
CA LEU A 44 9.70 1.99 7.26
C LEU A 44 10.59 0.76 7.49
N ALA A 45 10.10 -0.27 8.19
CA ALA A 45 10.85 -1.52 8.37
C ALA A 45 10.96 -2.35 7.09
N TYR A 46 10.10 -2.10 6.10
CA TYR A 46 10.02 -2.81 4.82
C TYR A 46 10.60 -2.00 3.63
N ASN A 47 11.32 -0.93 3.91
CA ASN A 47 11.83 0.06 2.94
C ASN A 47 13.19 -0.27 2.30
#